data_AF-F8E3F1-F1
#
_entry.id   AF-F8E3F1-F1
#
_cell.length_a   1.000
_cell.length_b   1.000
_cell.length_c   1.000
_cell.angle_alpha   90.00
_cell.angle_beta   90.00
_cell.angle_gamma   90.00
#
_symmetry.space_group_name_H-M   'P 1'
#
loop_
_entity.id
_entity.type
_entity.pdbx_description
1 polymer ?
#
loop_
_entity_poly.entity_id
_entity_poly.type
_entity_poly.pdbx_seq_one_letter_code
_entity_poly.pdbx_strand_id
1 'polypeptide(L)'
;MIHMANPFSKGWKYLMQSMDSKIEENADPHVQIQQATEASKRQHQEITERAAAVIGNRNQLEMKLHRLQEDISKLQDNTRMALQQADKAAAEGNQAKAQELNNTAEVFASQLVSVEQQFEETKQMHAGAVEAAKQAEQQQKQSAARLEEQLAQINQLRSQADQAKMQEMTSRSMQEMQGIQADDSVPTLDGVREKIEQRYANALGSQELVEGSVQGRMEEIASAGHDMKATSRLDQIRAELAAGSGSAASENKQLNAGSSDQNQQSIEAHQEQQGASSTQPKQGEGAHSRSSDAGAQSQSAESTPSPNNPYLNNGNN
;
A
#
# COMPACT_ATOMS: atom_id res chain seq x y z
N MET A 1 -50.72 -7.46 -50.67
CA MET A 1 -49.33 -7.13 -50.28
C MET A 1 -49.14 -7.61 -48.85
N ILE A 2 -48.16 -8.49 -48.60
CA ILE A 2 -47.89 -9.02 -47.25
C ILE A 2 -46.79 -8.15 -46.64
N HIS A 3 -47.10 -7.42 -45.56
CA HIS A 3 -46.07 -6.73 -44.78
C HIS A 3 -45.36 -7.73 -43.87
N MET A 4 -44.05 -7.90 -44.06
CA MET A 4 -43.24 -8.73 -43.17
C MET A 4 -43.12 -8.05 -41.80
N ALA A 5 -43.68 -8.70 -40.76
CA ALA A 5 -43.35 -8.37 -39.38
C ALA A 5 -41.89 -8.77 -39.13
N ASN A 6 -40.99 -7.78 -39.06
CA ASN A 6 -39.55 -8.03 -39.01
C ASN A 6 -39.15 -8.57 -37.61
N PRO A 7 -38.70 -9.83 -37.46
CA PRO A 7 -38.41 -10.41 -36.14
C PRO A 7 -37.13 -9.87 -35.52
N PHE A 8 -36.22 -9.32 -36.36
CA PHE A 8 -34.89 -8.87 -35.97
C PHE A 8 -34.91 -7.64 -35.05
N SER A 9 -35.86 -6.70 -35.27
CA SER A 9 -35.99 -5.50 -34.42
C SER A 9 -36.49 -5.81 -33.01
N LYS A 10 -37.19 -6.94 -32.81
CA LYS A 10 -37.58 -7.42 -31.47
C LYS A 10 -36.38 -7.96 -30.71
N GLY A 11 -35.52 -8.75 -31.38
CA GLY A 11 -34.28 -9.27 -30.79
C GLY A 11 -33.33 -8.16 -30.34
N TRP A 12 -33.14 -7.13 -31.17
CA TRP A 12 -32.30 -5.98 -30.80
C TRP A 12 -32.87 -5.19 -29.62
N LYS A 13 -34.21 -5.05 -29.52
CA LYS A 13 -34.84 -4.37 -28.39
C LYS A 13 -34.64 -5.11 -27.05
N TYR A 14 -34.71 -6.45 -27.04
CA TYR A 14 -34.38 -7.25 -25.85
C TYR A 14 -32.88 -7.26 -25.52
N LEU A 15 -32.01 -7.18 -26.53
CA LEU A 15 -30.56 -7.06 -26.30
C LEU A 15 -30.22 -5.68 -25.71
N MET A 16 -30.82 -4.61 -26.21
CA MET A 16 -30.62 -3.25 -25.72
C MET A 16 -31.22 -3.07 -24.33
N GLN A 17 -32.41 -3.62 -24.07
CA GLN A 17 -33.03 -3.61 -22.75
C GLN A 17 -32.25 -4.46 -21.72
N SER A 18 -31.65 -5.59 -22.13
CA SER A 18 -30.79 -6.39 -21.23
C SER A 18 -29.37 -5.82 -21.08
N MET A 19 -28.91 -4.94 -21.99
CA MET A 19 -27.76 -4.08 -21.77
C MET A 19 -28.10 -2.91 -20.83
N ASP A 20 -29.21 -2.20 -21.02
CA ASP A 20 -29.68 -1.15 -20.09
C ASP A 20 -29.79 -1.71 -18.67
N SER A 21 -30.47 -2.86 -18.48
CA SER A 21 -30.57 -3.49 -17.16
C SER A 21 -29.20 -3.82 -16.54
N LYS A 22 -28.19 -4.22 -17.33
CA LYS A 22 -26.83 -4.51 -16.85
C LYS A 22 -25.96 -3.27 -16.63
N ILE A 23 -26.27 -2.16 -17.31
CA ILE A 23 -25.64 -0.85 -17.10
C ILE A 23 -26.21 -0.23 -15.82
N GLU A 24 -27.52 -0.33 -15.61
CA GLU A 24 -28.24 0.16 -14.44
C GLU A 24 -27.94 -0.68 -13.18
N GLU A 25 -27.74 -2.00 -13.31
CA GLU A 25 -27.31 -2.90 -12.22
C GLU A 25 -25.87 -2.61 -11.72
N ASN A 26 -24.95 -2.19 -12.60
CA ASN A 26 -23.59 -1.77 -12.19
C ASN A 26 -23.52 -0.30 -11.73
N ALA A 27 -24.60 0.46 -11.94
CA ALA A 27 -24.77 1.83 -11.44
C ALA A 27 -25.40 1.89 -10.05
N ASP A 28 -25.95 0.77 -9.51
CA ASP A 28 -26.50 0.75 -8.15
C ASP A 28 -25.37 1.01 -7.12
N PRO A 29 -25.47 2.07 -6.28
CA PRO A 29 -24.47 2.38 -5.26
C PRO A 29 -24.18 1.21 -4.31
N HIS A 30 -25.13 0.29 -4.10
CA HIS A 30 -24.91 -0.90 -3.26
C HIS A 30 -23.84 -1.84 -3.82
N VAL A 31 -23.78 -2.00 -5.15
CA VAL A 31 -22.78 -2.85 -5.82
C VAL A 31 -21.39 -2.24 -5.66
N GLN A 32 -21.27 -0.92 -5.85
CA GLN A 32 -20.00 -0.19 -5.67
C GLN A 32 -19.52 -0.23 -4.20
N ILE A 33 -20.43 -0.06 -3.24
CA ILE A 33 -20.16 -0.17 -1.80
C ILE A 33 -19.69 -1.59 -1.43
N GLN A 34 -20.28 -2.64 -2.02
CA GLN A 34 -19.82 -4.01 -1.81
C GLN A 34 -18.42 -4.24 -2.43
N GLN A 35 -18.19 -3.79 -3.66
CA GLN A 35 -16.87 -3.90 -4.30
C GLN A 35 -15.78 -3.19 -3.50
N ALA A 36 -16.07 -1.99 -2.98
CA ALA A 36 -15.17 -1.26 -2.08
C ALA A 36 -14.91 -2.03 -0.77
N THR A 37 -15.94 -2.62 -0.17
CA THR A 37 -15.82 -3.48 1.02
C THR A 37 -14.88 -4.67 0.78
N GLU A 38 -15.05 -5.37 -0.35
CA GLU A 38 -14.21 -6.51 -0.71
C GLU A 38 -12.77 -6.08 -1.03
N ALA A 39 -12.58 -4.97 -1.74
CA ALA A 39 -11.25 -4.43 -2.04
C ALA A 39 -10.48 -4.06 -0.76
N SER A 40 -11.10 -3.34 0.17
CA SER A 40 -10.51 -3.00 1.47
C SER A 40 -10.13 -4.24 2.29
N LYS A 41 -10.99 -5.26 2.32
CA LYS A 41 -10.71 -6.54 3.00
C LYS A 41 -9.54 -7.29 2.36
N ARG A 42 -9.50 -7.38 1.02
CA ARG A 42 -8.38 -8.00 0.28
C ARG A 42 -7.06 -7.27 0.54
N GLN A 43 -7.06 -5.94 0.53
CA GLN A 43 -5.86 -5.15 0.84
C GLN A 43 -5.34 -5.43 2.26
N HIS A 44 -6.23 -5.53 3.25
CA HIS A 44 -5.84 -5.89 4.63
C HIS A 44 -5.30 -7.32 4.74
N GLN A 45 -5.90 -8.27 4.02
CA GLN A 45 -5.43 -9.66 3.94
C GLN A 45 -4.00 -9.72 3.36
N GLU A 46 -3.75 -9.08 2.22
CA GLU A 46 -2.40 -9.03 1.62
C GLU A 46 -1.34 -8.44 2.57
N ILE A 47 -1.67 -7.36 3.29
CA ILE A 47 -0.75 -6.75 4.27
C ILE A 47 -0.47 -7.72 5.43
N THR A 48 -1.50 -8.43 5.89
CA THR A 48 -1.39 -9.42 6.97
C THR A 48 -0.57 -10.64 6.54
N GLU A 49 -0.76 -11.14 5.31
CA GLU A 49 0.03 -12.24 4.73
C GLU A 49 1.51 -11.87 4.56
N ARG A 50 1.79 -10.67 4.03
CA ARG A 50 3.16 -10.14 3.94
C ARG A 50 3.81 -10.00 5.32
N ALA A 51 3.07 -9.50 6.31
CA ALA A 51 3.56 -9.40 7.68
C ALA A 51 3.86 -10.79 8.29
N ALA A 52 2.96 -11.76 8.10
CA ALA A 52 3.16 -13.14 8.56
C ALA A 52 4.43 -13.78 7.95
N ALA A 53 4.70 -13.54 6.67
CA ALA A 53 5.92 -14.03 6.02
C ALA A 53 7.21 -13.41 6.62
N VAL A 54 7.22 -12.10 6.85
CA VAL A 54 8.38 -11.40 7.45
C VAL A 54 8.61 -11.82 8.91
N ILE A 55 7.55 -11.92 9.71
CA ILE A 55 7.60 -12.42 11.10
C ILE A 55 8.06 -13.89 11.12
N GLY A 56 7.57 -14.70 10.18
CA GLY A 56 7.99 -16.10 10.01
C GLY A 56 9.50 -16.23 9.76
N ASN A 57 10.07 -15.40 8.88
CA ASN A 57 11.52 -15.37 8.63
C ASN A 57 12.32 -15.01 9.90
N ARG A 58 11.89 -13.99 10.66
CA ARG A 58 12.50 -13.64 11.95
C ARG A 58 12.54 -14.85 12.89
N ASN A 59 11.40 -15.51 13.09
CA ASN A 59 11.30 -16.67 13.98
C ASN A 59 12.13 -17.88 13.49
N GLN A 60 12.28 -18.06 12.18
CA GLN A 60 13.17 -19.09 11.60
C GLN A 60 14.65 -18.81 11.91
N LEU A 61 15.08 -17.55 11.80
CA LEU A 61 16.43 -17.12 12.16
C LEU A 61 16.69 -17.25 13.68
N GLU A 62 15.71 -16.91 14.52
CA GLU A 62 15.76 -17.10 15.98
C GLU A 62 15.93 -18.58 16.36
N MET A 63 15.13 -19.48 15.76
CA MET A 63 15.31 -20.92 15.94
C MET A 63 16.67 -21.43 15.42
N LYS A 64 17.23 -20.82 14.37
CA LYS A 64 18.58 -21.18 13.87
C LYS A 64 19.65 -20.74 14.87
N LEU A 65 19.54 -19.54 15.46
CA LEU A 65 20.45 -19.06 16.50
C LEU A 65 20.48 -19.99 17.71
N HIS A 66 19.33 -20.45 18.21
CA HIS A 66 19.28 -21.37 19.34
C HIS A 66 19.99 -22.70 19.06
N ARG A 67 19.83 -23.28 17.86
CA ARG A 67 20.54 -24.52 17.48
C ARG A 67 22.04 -24.30 17.38
N LEU A 68 22.48 -23.23 16.70
CA LEU A 68 23.90 -22.88 16.59
C LEU A 68 24.54 -22.62 17.96
N GLN A 69 23.82 -21.99 18.90
CA GLN A 69 24.30 -21.80 20.27
C GLN A 69 24.46 -23.13 21.03
N GLU A 70 23.55 -24.09 20.83
CA GLU A 70 23.66 -25.43 21.41
C GLU A 70 24.87 -26.18 20.83
N ASP A 71 25.10 -26.08 19.52
CA ASP A 71 26.23 -26.71 18.84
C ASP A 71 27.58 -26.09 19.24
N ILE A 72 27.65 -24.77 19.43
CA ILE A 72 28.80 -24.06 20.04
C ILE A 72 29.12 -24.66 21.42
N SER A 73 28.12 -24.79 22.30
CA SER A 73 28.32 -25.35 23.64
C SER A 73 28.86 -26.78 23.58
N LYS A 74 28.26 -27.64 22.75
CA LYS A 74 28.70 -29.03 22.57
C LYS A 74 30.14 -29.13 22.06
N LEU A 75 30.50 -28.31 21.06
CA LEU A 75 31.85 -28.31 20.49
C LEU A 75 32.88 -27.75 21.49
N GLN A 76 32.55 -26.73 22.27
CA GLN A 76 33.40 -26.24 23.37
C GLN A 76 33.63 -27.31 24.44
N ASP A 77 32.60 -28.03 24.86
CA ASP A 77 32.70 -29.09 25.86
C ASP A 77 33.49 -30.31 25.34
N ASN A 78 33.23 -30.73 24.10
CA ASN A 78 33.98 -31.81 23.44
C ASN A 78 35.46 -31.45 23.25
N THR A 79 35.78 -30.21 22.86
CA THR A 79 37.16 -29.72 22.74
C THR A 79 37.86 -29.75 24.09
N ARG A 80 37.21 -29.22 25.14
CA ARG A 80 37.76 -29.21 26.51
C ARG A 80 38.01 -30.63 27.04
N MET A 81 37.07 -31.55 26.80
CA MET A 81 37.21 -32.95 27.19
C MET A 81 38.37 -33.64 26.44
N ALA A 82 38.51 -33.42 25.13
CA ALA A 82 39.59 -33.99 24.33
C ALA A 82 40.97 -33.52 24.82
N LEU A 83 41.12 -32.22 25.12
CA LEU A 83 42.35 -31.66 25.71
C LEU A 83 42.65 -32.25 27.10
N GLN A 84 41.66 -32.32 28.00
CA GLN A 84 41.84 -32.94 29.32
C GLN A 84 42.27 -34.41 29.24
N GLN A 85 41.77 -35.15 28.25
CA GLN A 85 42.20 -36.53 28.00
C GLN A 85 43.61 -36.59 27.40
N ALA A 86 43.98 -35.65 26.53
CA ALA A 86 45.33 -35.54 25.96
C ALA A 86 46.37 -35.24 27.05
N ASP A 87 46.11 -34.26 27.91
CA ASP A 87 46.95 -33.89 29.07
C ASP A 87 47.15 -35.08 30.01
N LYS A 88 46.07 -35.81 30.30
CA LYS A 88 46.14 -37.04 31.12
C LYS A 88 47.00 -38.11 30.45
N ALA A 89 46.80 -38.39 29.16
CA ALA A 89 47.60 -39.37 28.43
C ALA A 89 49.10 -38.97 28.37
N ALA A 90 49.39 -37.68 28.24
CA ALA A 90 50.76 -37.15 28.28
C ALA A 90 51.40 -37.33 29.67
N ALA A 91 50.66 -37.05 30.74
CA ALA A 91 51.10 -37.25 32.12
C ALA A 91 51.31 -38.72 32.49
N GLU A 92 50.54 -39.63 31.89
CA GLU A 92 50.72 -41.10 31.97
C GLU A 92 51.87 -41.61 31.08
N GLY A 93 52.57 -40.72 30.36
CA GLY A 93 53.71 -41.06 29.49
C GLY A 93 53.33 -41.56 28.09
N ASN A 94 52.03 -41.68 27.77
CA ASN A 94 51.54 -42.16 26.48
C ASN A 94 51.44 -41.04 25.44
N GLN A 95 52.61 -40.59 24.99
CA GLN A 95 52.76 -39.47 24.05
C GLN A 95 52.02 -39.69 22.70
N ALA A 96 52.00 -40.92 22.19
CA ALA A 96 51.27 -41.24 20.96
C ALA A 96 49.76 -41.01 21.14
N LYS A 97 49.18 -41.44 22.26
CA LYS A 97 47.75 -41.24 22.54
C LYS A 97 47.42 -39.78 22.82
N ALA A 98 48.30 -39.04 23.49
CA ALA A 98 48.16 -37.60 23.68
C ALA A 98 48.08 -36.86 22.33
N GLN A 99 48.93 -37.20 21.36
CA GLN A 99 48.91 -36.59 20.03
C GLN A 99 47.60 -36.88 19.27
N GLU A 100 47.07 -38.11 19.32
CA GLU A 100 45.77 -38.43 18.71
C GLU A 100 44.62 -37.59 19.28
N LEU A 101 44.63 -37.37 20.60
CA LEU A 101 43.61 -36.59 21.30
C LEU A 101 43.75 -35.09 21.05
N ASN A 102 44.98 -34.57 20.93
CA ASN A 102 45.24 -33.21 20.47
C ASN A 102 44.73 -32.97 19.06
N ASN A 103 45.04 -33.86 18.11
CA ASN A 103 44.51 -33.78 16.73
C ASN A 103 42.96 -33.82 16.73
N THR A 104 42.35 -34.57 17.66
CA THR A 104 40.88 -34.62 17.82
C THR A 104 40.33 -33.29 18.37
N ALA A 105 41.01 -32.67 19.33
CA ALA A 105 40.66 -31.34 19.84
C ALA A 105 40.79 -30.26 18.76
N GLU A 106 41.83 -30.30 17.93
CA GLU A 106 42.00 -29.39 16.79
C GLU A 106 40.84 -29.49 15.78
N VAL A 107 40.35 -30.71 15.52
CA VAL A 107 39.17 -30.92 14.66
C VAL A 107 37.90 -30.32 15.27
N PHE A 108 37.65 -30.52 16.58
CA PHE A 108 36.50 -29.90 17.24
C PHE A 108 36.62 -28.37 17.31
N ALA A 109 37.81 -27.83 17.57
CA ALA A 109 38.06 -26.38 17.56
C ALA A 109 37.85 -25.77 16.16
N SER A 110 38.28 -26.47 15.10
CA SER A 110 38.06 -26.03 13.71
C SER A 110 36.56 -26.01 13.35
N GLN A 111 35.79 -26.99 13.83
CA GLN A 111 34.33 -27.00 13.69
C GLN A 111 33.68 -25.87 14.51
N LEU A 112 34.14 -25.65 15.74
CA LEU A 112 33.63 -24.60 16.63
C LEU A 112 33.72 -23.22 15.97
N VAL A 113 34.90 -22.85 15.43
CA VAL A 113 35.10 -21.56 14.74
C VAL A 113 34.13 -21.39 13.56
N SER A 114 33.86 -22.46 12.80
CA SER A 114 32.90 -22.44 11.69
C SER A 114 31.46 -22.19 12.16
N VAL A 115 31.04 -22.83 13.27
CA VAL A 115 29.70 -22.61 13.87
C VAL A 115 29.59 -21.22 14.51
N GLU A 116 30.63 -20.74 15.17
CA GLU A 116 30.69 -19.38 15.73
C GLU A 116 30.57 -18.30 14.64
N GLN A 117 31.23 -18.49 13.49
CA GLN A 117 31.07 -17.61 12.33
C GLN A 117 29.63 -17.61 11.79
N GLN A 118 29.02 -18.79 11.62
CA GLN A 118 27.62 -18.93 11.19
C GLN A 118 26.63 -18.33 12.20
N PHE A 119 26.93 -18.39 13.49
CA PHE A 119 26.13 -17.78 14.55
C PHE A 119 26.12 -16.26 14.44
N GLU A 120 27.29 -15.62 14.29
CA GLU A 120 27.36 -14.17 14.16
C GLU A 120 26.73 -13.66 12.85
N GLU A 121 26.91 -14.36 11.73
CA GLU A 121 26.21 -14.06 10.47
C GLU A 121 24.68 -14.17 10.63
N THR A 122 24.21 -15.26 11.25
CA THR A 122 22.77 -15.46 11.49
C THR A 122 22.20 -14.41 12.44
N LYS A 123 23.00 -13.92 13.40
CA LYS A 123 22.63 -12.88 14.36
C LYS A 123 22.49 -11.51 13.69
N GLN A 124 23.34 -11.18 12.73
CA GLN A 124 23.20 -9.97 11.90
C GLN A 124 21.93 -10.04 11.04
N MET A 125 21.67 -11.17 10.37
CA MET A 125 20.42 -11.38 9.62
C MET A 125 19.19 -11.29 10.53
N HIS A 126 19.23 -11.88 11.73
CA HIS A 126 18.15 -11.83 12.71
C HIS A 126 17.87 -10.40 13.16
N ALA A 127 18.90 -9.59 13.45
CA ALA A 127 18.73 -8.19 13.84
C ALA A 127 18.01 -7.37 12.75
N GLY A 128 18.34 -7.57 11.47
CA GLY A 128 17.61 -6.98 10.35
C GLY A 128 16.16 -7.47 10.26
N ALA A 129 15.93 -8.78 10.46
CA ALA A 129 14.60 -9.38 10.43
C ALA A 129 13.70 -8.92 11.60
N VAL A 130 14.27 -8.61 12.78
CA VAL A 130 13.54 -8.05 13.93
C VAL A 130 12.94 -6.68 13.58
N GLU A 131 13.73 -5.78 13.00
CA GLU A 131 13.25 -4.45 12.63
C GLU A 131 12.26 -4.51 11.45
N ALA A 132 12.50 -5.38 10.46
CA ALA A 132 11.55 -5.62 9.38
C ALA A 132 10.20 -6.18 9.89
N ALA A 133 10.23 -7.12 10.84
CA ALA A 133 9.03 -7.67 11.47
C ALA A 133 8.25 -6.61 12.26
N LYS A 134 8.95 -5.78 13.03
CA LYS A 134 8.36 -4.65 13.78
C LYS A 134 7.66 -3.63 12.85
N GLN A 135 8.28 -3.30 11.71
CA GLN A 135 7.67 -2.43 10.70
C GLN A 135 6.45 -3.08 10.06
N ALA A 136 6.51 -4.39 9.75
CA ALA A 136 5.39 -5.12 9.19
C ALA A 136 4.20 -5.23 10.18
N GLU A 137 4.47 -5.48 11.48
CA GLU A 137 3.46 -5.42 12.54
C GLU A 137 2.81 -4.04 12.65
N GLN A 138 3.59 -2.95 12.53
CA GLN A 138 3.06 -1.59 12.55
C GLN A 138 2.16 -1.31 11.33
N GLN A 139 2.58 -1.74 10.14
CA GLN A 139 1.77 -1.63 8.91
C GLN A 139 0.47 -2.44 9.00
N GLN A 140 0.53 -3.65 9.57
CA GLN A 140 -0.64 -4.49 9.81
C GLN A 140 -1.64 -3.83 10.77
N LYS A 141 -1.16 -3.25 11.88
CA LYS A 141 -2.00 -2.48 12.83
C LYS A 141 -2.63 -1.24 12.18
N GLN A 142 -1.86 -0.48 11.41
CA GLN A 142 -2.36 0.67 10.64
C GLN A 142 -3.34 0.27 9.52
N SER A 143 -3.21 -0.93 8.97
CA SER A 143 -4.13 -1.48 7.98
C SER A 143 -5.44 -1.91 8.64
N ALA A 144 -5.39 -2.55 9.81
CA ALA A 144 -6.58 -2.91 10.58
C ALA A 144 -7.40 -1.67 10.97
N ALA A 145 -6.76 -0.63 11.50
CA ALA A 145 -7.44 0.63 11.85
C ALA A 145 -8.07 1.32 10.63
N ARG A 146 -7.37 1.37 9.49
CA ARG A 146 -7.93 1.92 8.24
C ARG A 146 -9.08 1.09 7.69
N LEU A 147 -9.01 -0.24 7.80
CA LEU A 147 -10.12 -1.11 7.40
C LEU A 147 -11.37 -0.85 8.26
N GLU A 148 -11.20 -0.71 9.57
CA GLU A 148 -12.30 -0.38 10.50
C GLU A 148 -12.96 0.97 10.15
N GLU A 149 -12.15 2.00 9.94
CA GLU A 149 -12.63 3.33 9.52
C GLU A 149 -13.38 3.27 8.17
N GLN A 150 -12.81 2.59 7.18
CA GLN A 150 -13.44 2.40 5.87
C GLN A 150 -14.77 1.64 5.99
N LEU A 151 -14.84 0.58 6.80
CA LEU A 151 -16.08 -0.17 7.02
C LEU A 151 -17.15 0.69 7.70
N ALA A 152 -16.79 1.57 8.63
CA ALA A 152 -17.72 2.52 9.23
C ALA A 152 -18.29 3.52 8.19
N GLN A 153 -17.42 4.09 7.35
CA GLN A 153 -17.83 5.00 6.26
C GLN A 153 -18.72 4.28 5.23
N ILE A 154 -18.36 3.06 4.83
CA ILE A 154 -19.14 2.18 3.93
C ILE A 154 -20.52 1.90 4.50
N ASN A 155 -20.64 1.59 5.79
CA ASN A 155 -21.94 1.35 6.43
C ASN A 155 -22.83 2.61 6.44
N GLN A 156 -22.23 3.80 6.65
CA GLN A 156 -22.96 5.07 6.55
C GLN A 156 -23.44 5.33 5.12
N LEU A 157 -22.58 5.16 4.11
CA LEU A 157 -22.93 5.32 2.70
C LEU A 157 -24.04 4.33 2.29
N ARG A 158 -24.00 3.09 2.80
CA ARG A 158 -25.03 2.09 2.56
C ARG A 158 -26.38 2.54 3.11
N SER A 159 -26.42 3.03 4.35
CA SER A 159 -27.67 3.54 4.95
C SER A 159 -28.23 4.75 4.18
N GLN A 160 -27.37 5.62 3.64
CA GLN A 160 -27.77 6.73 2.78
C GLN A 160 -28.34 6.24 1.43
N ALA A 161 -27.71 5.23 0.82
CA ALA A 161 -28.19 4.60 -0.41
C ALA A 161 -29.55 3.89 -0.20
N ASP A 162 -29.72 3.16 0.89
CA ASP A 162 -31.01 2.55 1.30
C ASP A 162 -32.10 3.62 1.45
N GLN A 163 -31.80 4.75 2.12
CA GLN A 163 -32.74 5.87 2.29
C GLN A 163 -33.12 6.53 0.96
N ALA A 164 -32.15 6.78 0.07
CA ALA A 164 -32.39 7.35 -1.25
C ALA A 164 -33.26 6.40 -2.10
N LYS A 165 -32.96 5.11 -2.09
CA LYS A 165 -33.72 4.07 -2.83
C LYS A 165 -35.17 3.96 -2.34
N MET A 166 -35.41 4.10 -1.04
CA MET A 166 -36.77 4.20 -0.48
C MET A 166 -37.52 5.45 -0.96
N GLN A 167 -36.85 6.60 -1.06
CA GLN A 167 -37.46 7.83 -1.59
C GLN A 167 -37.75 7.72 -3.10
N GLU A 168 -36.85 7.11 -3.86
CA GLU A 168 -37.03 6.83 -5.28
C GLU A 168 -38.21 5.89 -5.52
N MET A 169 -38.28 4.74 -4.82
CA MET A 169 -39.42 3.82 -4.90
C MET A 169 -40.73 4.50 -4.52
N THR A 170 -40.75 5.30 -3.44
CA THR A 170 -41.94 6.06 -3.03
C THR A 170 -42.39 7.04 -4.12
N SER A 171 -41.43 7.76 -4.72
CA SER A 171 -41.69 8.74 -5.79
C SER A 171 -42.19 8.04 -7.06
N ARG A 172 -41.61 6.89 -7.40
CA ARG A 172 -42.00 6.05 -8.54
C ARG A 172 -43.43 5.51 -8.36
N SER A 173 -43.77 4.97 -7.19
CA SER A 173 -45.14 4.54 -6.88
C SER A 173 -46.15 5.69 -6.89
N MET A 174 -45.75 6.90 -6.44
CA MET A 174 -46.60 8.10 -6.56
C MET A 174 -46.80 8.52 -8.02
N GLN A 175 -45.75 8.47 -8.85
CA GLN A 175 -45.83 8.74 -10.29
C GLN A 175 -46.67 7.69 -11.04
N GLU A 176 -46.54 6.41 -10.69
CA GLU A 176 -47.38 5.32 -11.21
C GLU A 176 -48.85 5.53 -10.80
N MET A 177 -49.12 5.92 -9.56
CA MET A 177 -50.47 6.22 -9.08
C MET A 177 -51.07 7.49 -9.71
N GLN A 178 -50.29 8.55 -9.93
CA GLN A 178 -50.73 9.72 -10.72
C GLN A 178 -50.93 9.37 -12.20
N GLY A 179 -50.09 8.50 -12.77
CA GLY A 179 -50.25 7.98 -14.13
C GLY A 179 -51.53 7.17 -14.31
N ILE A 180 -51.97 6.45 -13.27
CA ILE A 180 -53.26 5.73 -13.25
C ILE A 180 -54.44 6.69 -13.02
N GLN A 181 -54.29 7.76 -12.23
CA GLN A 181 -55.34 8.79 -12.08
C GLN A 181 -55.46 9.74 -13.29
N ALA A 182 -54.56 9.66 -14.27
CA ALA A 182 -54.68 10.35 -15.56
C ALA A 182 -55.48 9.55 -16.61
N ASP A 183 -56.00 8.36 -16.28
CA ASP A 183 -56.86 7.55 -17.15
C ASP A 183 -58.34 7.93 -17.04
N ASP A 184 -58.64 9.19 -17.32
CA ASP A 184 -59.97 9.66 -17.77
C ASP A 184 -59.89 10.24 -19.20
N SER A 185 -58.85 9.82 -19.93
CA SER A 185 -58.44 10.39 -21.23
C SER A 185 -58.61 9.37 -22.36
N VAL A 186 -59.86 9.03 -22.65
CA VAL A 186 -60.24 8.62 -24.02
C VAL A 186 -59.61 9.66 -24.97
N PRO A 187 -58.79 9.30 -25.97
CA PRO A 187 -58.03 10.28 -26.73
C PRO A 187 -58.92 11.33 -27.35
N THR A 188 -58.89 12.56 -26.81
CA THR A 188 -59.64 13.67 -27.38
C THR A 188 -59.09 13.96 -28.77
N LEU A 189 -59.96 14.31 -29.71
CA LEU A 189 -59.56 14.52 -31.10
C LEU A 189 -58.52 15.64 -31.24
N ASP A 190 -58.49 16.59 -30.31
CA ASP A 190 -57.48 17.65 -30.24
C ASP A 190 -56.11 17.12 -29.79
N GLY A 191 -56.03 16.22 -28.80
CA GLY A 191 -54.77 15.56 -28.43
C GLY A 191 -54.21 14.64 -29.53
N VAL A 192 -55.09 14.08 -30.38
CA VAL A 192 -54.68 13.37 -31.60
C VAL A 192 -54.22 14.36 -32.68
N ARG A 193 -54.91 15.50 -32.86
CA ARG A 193 -54.51 16.57 -33.79
C ARG A 193 -53.14 17.11 -33.45
N GLU A 194 -52.90 17.51 -32.20
CA GLU A 194 -51.62 18.06 -31.75
C GLU A 194 -50.48 17.03 -31.91
N LYS A 195 -50.75 15.74 -31.70
CA LYS A 195 -49.76 14.66 -31.93
C LYS A 195 -49.51 14.37 -33.41
N ILE A 196 -50.45 14.70 -34.30
CA ILE A 196 -50.24 14.68 -35.76
C ILE A 196 -49.44 15.92 -36.19
N GLU A 197 -49.78 17.10 -35.69
CA GLU A 197 -49.07 18.36 -35.95
C GLU A 197 -47.62 18.29 -35.45
N GLN A 198 -47.38 17.75 -34.25
CA GLN A 198 -46.04 17.54 -33.72
C GLN A 198 -45.23 16.50 -34.51
N ARG A 199 -45.86 15.44 -35.06
CA ARG A 199 -45.20 14.53 -36.01
C ARG A 199 -44.93 15.20 -37.35
N TYR A 200 -45.82 16.07 -37.83
CA TYR A 200 -45.66 16.79 -39.08
C TYR A 200 -44.53 17.82 -38.97
N ALA A 201 -44.47 18.58 -37.88
CA ALA A 201 -43.37 19.49 -37.54
C ALA A 201 -42.03 18.75 -37.38
N ASN A 202 -42.00 17.62 -36.68
CA ASN A 202 -40.79 16.79 -36.58
C ASN A 202 -40.37 16.20 -37.94
N ALA A 203 -41.31 15.83 -38.81
CA ALA A 203 -41.00 15.35 -40.15
C ALA A 203 -40.42 16.48 -41.03
N LEU A 204 -41.01 17.68 -40.98
CA LEU A 204 -40.54 18.85 -41.73
C LEU A 204 -39.15 19.31 -41.23
N GLY A 205 -38.96 19.43 -39.92
CA GLY A 205 -37.66 19.74 -39.32
C GLY A 205 -36.60 18.64 -39.55
N SER A 206 -37.00 17.38 -39.70
CA SER A 206 -36.08 16.31 -40.10
C SER A 206 -35.61 16.42 -41.56
N GLN A 207 -36.34 17.14 -42.43
CA GLN A 207 -35.88 17.43 -43.79
C GLN A 207 -34.91 18.62 -43.81
N GLU A 208 -35.14 19.66 -43.01
CA GLU A 208 -34.17 20.77 -42.82
C GLU A 208 -32.86 20.30 -42.17
N LEU A 209 -32.92 19.33 -41.24
CA LEU A 209 -31.71 18.80 -40.57
C LEU A 209 -30.83 17.92 -41.47
N VAL A 210 -31.38 17.31 -42.53
CA VAL A 210 -30.61 16.41 -43.43
C VAL A 210 -29.76 17.19 -44.44
N GLU A 211 -30.17 18.38 -44.86
CA GLU A 211 -29.32 19.24 -45.70
C GLU A 211 -28.36 20.14 -44.89
N GLY A 212 -28.61 20.37 -43.59
CA GLY A 212 -27.91 21.41 -42.82
C GLY A 212 -26.94 21.03 -41.69
N SER A 213 -26.94 19.80 -41.15
CA SER A 213 -26.46 19.61 -39.76
C SER A 213 -25.27 18.67 -39.47
N VAL A 214 -24.94 17.66 -40.29
CA VAL A 214 -23.94 16.63 -39.89
C VAL A 214 -22.65 16.63 -40.72
N GLN A 215 -22.71 16.73 -42.05
CA GLN A 215 -21.51 16.52 -42.88
C GLN A 215 -20.47 17.66 -42.76
N GLY A 216 -20.91 18.93 -42.81
CA GLY A 216 -19.98 20.07 -42.80
C GLY A 216 -19.32 20.36 -41.45
N ARG A 217 -20.06 20.20 -40.34
CA ARG A 217 -19.58 20.61 -39.01
C ARG A 217 -18.71 19.56 -38.32
N MET A 218 -18.84 18.29 -38.70
CA MET A 218 -18.00 17.21 -38.15
C MET A 218 -16.64 17.13 -38.85
N GLU A 219 -16.56 17.47 -40.15
CA GLU A 219 -15.31 17.59 -40.91
C GLU A 219 -14.41 18.73 -40.36
N GLU A 220 -14.99 19.88 -40.02
CA GLU A 220 -14.28 21.05 -39.46
C GLU A 220 -13.77 20.79 -38.02
N ILE A 221 -14.54 20.08 -37.20
CA ILE A 221 -14.10 19.67 -35.85
C ILE A 221 -13.03 18.57 -35.92
N ALA A 222 -13.12 17.66 -36.89
CA ALA A 222 -12.13 16.61 -37.11
C ALA A 222 -10.78 17.18 -37.57
N SER A 223 -10.77 18.14 -38.52
CA SER A 223 -9.54 18.78 -39.00
C SER A 223 -8.85 19.62 -37.91
N ALA A 224 -9.59 20.51 -37.24
CA ALA A 224 -9.08 21.33 -36.14
C ALA A 224 -8.53 20.48 -34.97
N GLY A 225 -9.19 19.35 -34.65
CA GLY A 225 -8.75 18.42 -33.62
C GLY A 225 -7.50 17.60 -34.01
N HIS A 226 -7.25 17.40 -35.30
CA HIS A 226 -6.10 16.65 -35.80
C HIS A 226 -4.83 17.53 -35.81
N ASP A 227 -4.93 18.79 -36.26
CA ASP A 227 -3.78 19.69 -36.38
C ASP A 227 -3.20 20.10 -35.02
N MET A 228 -4.03 20.32 -33.98
CA MET A 228 -3.52 20.58 -32.64
C MET A 228 -2.77 19.37 -32.05
N LYS A 229 -3.27 18.15 -32.28
CA LYS A 229 -2.61 16.92 -31.82
C LYS A 229 -1.31 16.64 -32.57
N ALA A 230 -1.29 16.90 -33.88
CA ALA A 230 -0.09 16.79 -34.70
C ALA A 230 1.00 17.78 -34.25
N THR A 231 0.62 19.03 -33.96
CA THR A 231 1.57 20.07 -33.49
C THR A 231 2.12 19.72 -32.11
N SER A 232 1.26 19.35 -31.15
CA SER A 232 1.68 18.89 -29.82
C SER A 232 2.61 17.67 -29.87
N ARG A 233 2.35 16.71 -30.77
CA ARG A 233 3.23 15.54 -30.94
C ARG A 233 4.55 15.89 -31.62
N LEU A 234 4.58 16.83 -32.57
CA LEU A 234 5.81 17.32 -33.17
C LEU A 234 6.69 18.07 -32.15
N ASP A 235 6.10 18.87 -31.26
CA ASP A 235 6.85 19.57 -30.22
C ASP A 235 7.36 18.61 -29.14
N GLN A 236 6.61 17.56 -28.78
CA GLN A 236 7.15 16.45 -27.99
C GLN A 236 8.33 15.76 -28.68
N ILE A 237 8.22 15.42 -29.97
CA ILE A 237 9.32 14.76 -30.71
C ILE A 237 10.55 15.68 -30.81
N ARG A 238 10.37 17.00 -30.95
CA ARG A 238 11.49 17.97 -30.89
C ARG A 238 12.12 18.04 -29.50
N ALA A 239 11.32 18.04 -28.43
CA ALA A 239 11.83 18.02 -27.06
C ALA A 239 12.57 16.71 -26.75
N GLU A 240 12.04 15.57 -27.20
CA GLU A 240 12.67 14.25 -27.13
C GLU A 240 13.98 14.21 -27.94
N LEU A 241 14.03 14.80 -29.15
CA LEU A 241 15.27 14.92 -29.92
C LEU A 241 16.29 15.88 -29.27
N ALA A 242 15.85 16.99 -28.69
CA ALA A 242 16.73 17.94 -28.01
C ALA A 242 17.31 17.35 -26.70
N ALA A 243 16.49 16.63 -25.92
CA ALA A 243 16.94 15.89 -24.75
C ALA A 243 17.85 14.70 -25.12
N GLY A 244 17.51 13.97 -26.19
CA GLY A 244 18.32 12.85 -26.70
C GLY A 244 19.63 13.28 -27.37
N SER A 245 19.70 14.48 -27.95
CA SER A 245 20.94 15.05 -28.52
C SER A 245 21.75 15.86 -27.51
N GLY A 246 21.21 16.15 -26.32
CA GLY A 246 21.87 16.89 -25.25
C GLY A 246 22.85 16.08 -24.41
N SER A 247 22.73 14.74 -24.40
CA SER A 247 23.57 13.83 -23.60
C SER A 247 24.68 13.13 -24.40
N ALA A 248 25.09 13.71 -25.53
CA ALA A 248 26.18 13.20 -26.38
C ALA A 248 27.22 14.28 -26.77
N ALA A 249 27.30 15.36 -25.99
CA ALA A 249 28.19 16.50 -26.25
C ALA A 249 28.96 16.99 -25.01
N SER A 250 29.41 16.07 -24.15
CA SER A 250 30.32 16.42 -23.04
C SER A 250 31.30 15.29 -22.66
N GLU A 251 31.89 14.60 -23.64
CA GLU A 251 33.09 13.79 -23.41
C GLU A 251 33.98 13.76 -24.66
N ASN A 252 35.30 13.87 -24.44
CA ASN A 252 36.36 13.92 -25.45
C ASN A 252 36.42 15.13 -26.41
N LYS A 253 37.00 16.25 -25.94
CA LYS A 253 38.08 16.91 -26.72
C LYS A 253 39.19 17.55 -25.87
N GLN A 254 40.26 16.78 -25.72
CA GLN A 254 41.65 17.20 -25.94
C GLN A 254 42.41 17.97 -24.83
N LEU A 255 43.47 17.31 -24.38
CA LEU A 255 44.64 17.86 -23.69
C LEU A 255 45.29 19.00 -24.50
N ASN A 256 45.74 20.07 -23.82
CA ASN A 256 47.13 20.57 -23.78
C ASN A 256 47.24 22.11 -23.61
N ALA A 257 48.30 22.52 -22.91
CA ALA A 257 48.91 23.86 -22.82
C ALA A 257 48.16 24.97 -22.06
N GLY A 258 48.92 25.78 -21.31
CA GLY A 258 48.51 27.15 -20.96
C GLY A 258 48.61 27.57 -19.49
N SER A 259 49.84 27.58 -18.97
CA SER A 259 50.31 28.35 -17.81
C SER A 259 49.69 29.74 -17.56
N SER A 260 49.74 30.14 -16.28
CA SER A 260 49.89 31.54 -15.76
C SER A 260 48.63 32.35 -15.39
N ASP A 261 48.37 32.38 -14.08
CA ASP A 261 48.49 33.57 -13.18
C ASP A 261 47.54 34.79 -13.32
N GLN A 262 47.30 35.40 -12.15
CA GLN A 262 46.60 36.66 -11.86
C GLN A 262 45.06 36.66 -11.97
N ASN A 263 44.23 36.98 -10.96
CA ASN A 263 44.23 37.98 -9.86
C ASN A 263 43.33 39.19 -10.20
N GLN A 264 42.66 39.71 -9.16
CA GLN A 264 41.79 40.89 -9.08
C GLN A 264 40.43 40.87 -9.81
N GLN A 265 39.43 41.68 -9.42
CA GLN A 265 39.01 42.27 -8.12
C GLN A 265 37.79 43.17 -8.40
N SER A 266 36.67 42.99 -7.71
CA SER A 266 35.75 44.08 -7.40
C SER A 266 34.72 43.68 -6.35
N ILE A 267 34.67 44.46 -5.27
CA ILE A 267 33.62 44.49 -4.26
C ILE A 267 32.96 45.86 -4.39
N GLU A 268 31.64 45.90 -4.52
CA GLU A 268 30.77 47.05 -4.26
C GLU A 268 29.36 46.44 -4.13
N ALA A 269 28.76 46.24 -2.95
CA ALA A 269 28.53 47.12 -1.80
C ALA A 269 27.55 48.27 -2.11
N HIS A 270 26.38 48.22 -1.47
CA HIS A 270 25.42 49.25 -1.00
C HIS A 270 24.12 48.45 -0.69
N GLN A 271 23.58 48.28 0.54
CA GLN A 271 23.36 49.24 1.65
C GLN A 271 22.46 50.39 1.15
N GLU A 272 21.30 50.73 1.72
CA GLU A 272 20.93 50.87 3.15
C GLU A 272 19.38 50.78 3.32
N GLN A 273 18.85 50.17 4.40
CA GLN A 273 18.11 50.82 5.53
C GLN A 273 16.65 51.24 5.26
N GLN A 274 15.77 51.55 6.23
CA GLN A 274 15.78 51.63 7.72
C GLN A 274 14.34 51.27 8.17
N GLY A 275 14.03 50.58 9.28
CA GLY A 275 14.17 50.99 10.70
C GLY A 275 12.78 50.91 11.38
N ALA A 276 12.59 50.85 12.71
CA ALA A 276 13.53 50.73 13.83
C ALA A 276 12.79 50.41 15.16
N SER A 277 13.54 49.93 16.19
CA SER A 277 13.27 50.01 17.66
C SER A 277 12.02 49.27 18.23
N SER A 278 11.93 48.74 19.46
CA SER A 278 12.64 48.86 20.77
C SER A 278 12.28 47.64 21.68
N THR A 279 12.81 47.31 22.88
CA THR A 279 14.08 47.54 23.62
C THR A 279 14.13 46.60 24.88
N GLN A 280 15.33 46.28 25.42
CA GLN A 280 15.63 45.46 26.64
C GLN A 280 15.41 46.30 27.95
N PRO A 281 15.39 45.83 29.25
CA PRO A 281 16.24 44.75 29.77
C PRO A 281 15.94 43.90 31.05
N LYS A 282 16.63 42.74 31.08
CA LYS A 282 17.38 42.00 32.15
C LYS A 282 16.91 41.86 33.63
N GLN A 283 17.29 40.67 34.16
CA GLN A 283 17.60 40.27 35.57
C GLN A 283 16.40 40.11 36.54
N GLY A 284 16.37 39.14 37.47
CA GLY A 284 17.32 38.04 37.76
C GLY A 284 16.86 37.12 38.90
N GLU A 285 17.64 36.05 39.16
CA GLU A 285 17.83 35.26 40.41
C GLU A 285 16.68 34.90 41.38
N GLY A 286 16.68 33.65 41.89
CA GLY A 286 15.87 33.27 43.06
C GLY A 286 15.69 31.77 43.28
N ALA A 287 16.66 31.11 43.92
CA ALA A 287 16.51 29.73 44.41
C ALA A 287 16.03 29.70 45.88
N HIS A 288 15.37 28.60 46.29
CA HIS A 288 15.18 28.00 47.64
C HIS A 288 13.76 27.39 47.72
N SER A 289 13.40 26.34 48.46
CA SER A 289 14.06 25.15 49.04
C SER A 289 13.06 24.56 50.06
N ARG A 290 12.86 23.22 50.04
CA ARG A 290 12.45 22.35 51.18
C ARG A 290 11.10 22.55 51.91
N SER A 291 10.32 21.47 51.97
CA SER A 291 9.74 20.79 53.17
C SER A 291 8.49 20.00 52.72
N SER A 292 8.39 18.65 52.72
CA SER A 292 8.53 17.61 53.76
C SER A 292 7.26 17.35 54.59
N ASP A 293 6.53 16.27 54.25
CA ASP A 293 5.83 15.32 55.15
C ASP A 293 5.46 14.08 54.29
N ALA A 294 5.84 12.83 54.64
CA ALA A 294 5.21 11.90 55.59
C ALA A 294 3.75 11.52 55.25
N GLY A 295 3.31 10.25 55.30
CA GLY A 295 4.02 8.99 55.51
C GLY A 295 3.05 7.80 55.70
N ALA A 296 3.39 6.61 55.16
CA ALA A 296 2.78 5.29 55.38
C ALA A 296 3.65 4.28 54.58
N GLN A 297 4.37 3.27 55.10
CA GLN A 297 4.03 2.18 56.05
C GLN A 297 2.72 1.46 55.67
N SER A 298 2.66 0.12 55.53
CA SER A 298 3.70 -0.92 55.64
C SER A 298 3.15 -2.28 55.17
N GLN A 299 4.06 -3.26 55.05
CA GLN A 299 3.91 -4.74 55.03
C GLN A 299 3.79 -5.38 53.63
N SER A 300 4.64 -6.30 53.17
CA SER A 300 5.34 -7.47 53.75
C SER A 300 4.51 -8.76 53.87
N ALA A 301 4.45 -9.53 52.78
CA ALA A 301 4.38 -11.00 52.70
C ALA A 301 4.62 -11.37 51.21
N GLU A 302 5.57 -12.18 50.74
CA GLU A 302 6.21 -13.43 51.21
C GLU A 302 5.68 -14.67 50.45
N SER A 303 6.64 -15.44 49.92
CA SER A 303 6.59 -16.85 49.50
C SER A 303 5.73 -17.30 48.29
N THR A 304 6.47 -17.74 47.27
CA THR A 304 6.14 -18.82 46.32
C THR A 304 5.66 -20.09 47.04
N PRO A 305 4.82 -20.94 46.41
CA PRO A 305 5.41 -22.06 45.66
C PRO A 305 4.67 -22.45 44.35
N SER A 306 5.47 -22.79 43.34
CA SER A 306 5.17 -23.86 42.37
C SER A 306 5.79 -25.17 42.94
N PRO A 307 5.40 -26.40 42.57
CA PRO A 307 4.63 -26.79 41.37
C PRO A 307 3.48 -27.77 41.61
N ASN A 308 2.68 -28.05 40.57
CA ASN A 308 2.07 -29.37 40.41
C ASN A 308 1.87 -29.71 38.93
N ASN A 309 2.40 -30.86 38.49
CA ASN A 309 2.37 -31.33 37.11
C ASN A 309 2.04 -32.84 37.10
N PRO A 310 0.79 -33.25 36.84
CA PRO A 310 0.39 -34.64 36.97
C PRO A 310 -0.19 -35.23 35.67
N TYR A 311 0.65 -35.57 34.70
CA TYR A 311 0.29 -36.60 33.71
C TYR A 311 1.38 -37.66 33.58
N LEU A 312 0.97 -38.90 33.86
CA LEU A 312 1.85 -40.02 34.10
C LEU A 312 2.29 -40.69 32.79
N ASN A 313 3.56 -41.09 32.81
CA ASN A 313 4.05 -42.24 32.07
C ASN A 313 3.19 -43.49 32.39
N ASN A 314 2.64 -44.13 31.36
CA ASN A 314 2.14 -45.50 31.41
C ASN A 314 2.75 -46.26 30.23
N GLY A 315 3.91 -46.89 30.44
CA GLY A 315 4.37 -47.99 29.61
C GLY A 315 3.89 -49.31 30.19
N ASN A 316 3.42 -50.23 29.34
CA ASN A 316 3.53 -51.67 29.59
C ASN A 316 3.25 -52.48 28.32
N ASN A 317 4.07 -53.54 28.12
CA ASN A 317 3.97 -54.64 27.16
C ASN A 317 3.69 -54.31 25.68
#